data_AF-A0A3R6FVV5-F1
#
_entry.id   AF-A0A3R6FVV5-F1
#
_cell.length_a   1.000
_cell.length_b   1.000
_cell.length_c   1.000
_cell.angle_alpha   90.00
_cell.angle_beta   90.00
_cell.angle_gamma   90.00
#
_symmetry.space_group_name_H-M   'P 1'
#
loop_
_entity.id
_entity.type
_entity.pdbx_description
1 polymer ?
#
loop_
_entity_poly.entity_id
_entity_poly.type
_entity_poly.pdbx_seq_one_letter_code
_entity_poly.pdbx_strand_id
1 'polypeptide(L)'
;MYIPLKPLFSRHKGIGVQFTDEPTGNLDSKTGREIMDILKLANQKYKQTILLVTHDEKIALQASRIITIGDGKIVKDEVMKS
;
A
#
# COMPACT_ATOMS: atom_id res chain seq x y z
N MET A 1 -14.75 -3.08 13.69
CA MET A 1 -14.03 -1.82 13.98
C MET A 1 -14.36 -0.85 12.85
N TYR A 2 -15.11 0.22 13.13
CA TYR A 2 -15.54 1.20 12.13
C TYR A 2 -14.77 2.49 12.36
N ILE A 3 -13.95 2.89 11.37
CA ILE A 3 -13.28 4.19 11.38
C ILE A 3 -14.13 5.10 10.47
N PRO A 4 -14.79 6.15 11.00
CA PRO A 4 -15.60 7.05 10.20
C PRO A 4 -14.68 7.88 9.31
N LEU A 5 -14.55 7.49 8.04
CA LEU A 5 -13.93 8.34 7.04
C LEU A 5 -14.93 9.44 6.67
N LYS A 6 -14.55 10.71 6.91
CA LYS A 6 -15.28 11.89 6.43
C LYS A 6 -15.46 11.83 4.90
N PRO A 7 -16.49 12.51 4.35
CA PRO A 7 -17.07 12.22 3.04
C PRO A 7 -16.05 12.04 1.91
N LEU A 8 -16.36 11.07 1.05
CA LEU A 8 -15.59 10.44 -0.03
C LEU A 8 -14.93 11.38 -1.09
N PHE A 9 -15.05 12.69 -0.96
CA PHE A 9 -14.44 13.67 -1.86
C PHE A 9 -13.85 14.86 -1.08
N SER A 10 -13.14 14.57 0.01
CA SER A 10 -12.19 15.54 0.54
C SER A 10 -11.18 15.84 -0.57
N ARG A 11 -11.29 17.03 -1.18
CA ARG A 11 -10.34 17.60 -2.14
C ARG A 11 -9.00 17.77 -1.43
N HIS A 12 -8.25 16.68 -1.26
CA HIS A 12 -6.90 16.72 -0.74
C HIS A 12 -6.04 17.37 -1.82
N LYS A 13 -5.66 18.65 -1.61
CA LYS A 13 -4.67 19.37 -2.42
C LYS A 13 -3.26 18.83 -2.13
N GLY A 14 -3.06 17.53 -2.36
CA GLY A 14 -1.85 16.81 -1.97
C GLY A 14 -1.88 16.39 -0.49
N ILE A 15 -1.41 15.17 -0.23
CA ILE A 15 -1.32 14.51 1.09
C ILE A 15 -2.65 13.88 1.55
N GLY A 16 -2.92 12.70 1.01
CA GLY A 16 -3.81 11.69 1.59
C GLY A 16 -3.02 10.40 1.84
N VAL A 17 -3.48 9.58 2.79
CA VAL A 17 -2.93 8.24 3.04
C VAL A 17 -3.92 7.22 2.48
N GLN A 18 -3.46 6.36 1.57
CA GLN A 18 -4.24 5.21 1.10
C GLN A 18 -3.86 3.98 1.92
N PHE A 19 -4.85 3.37 2.55
CA PHE A 19 -4.72 2.04 3.15
C PHE A 19 -5.28 1.03 2.15
N THR A 20 -4.49 0.02 1.80
CA THR A 20 -4.88 -1.05 0.88
C THR A 20 -4.59 -2.40 1.53
N ASP A 21 -5.65 -3.10 1.92
CA ASP A 21 -5.57 -4.43 2.51
C ASP A 21 -5.70 -5.49 1.39
N GLU A 22 -4.61 -6.20 1.10
CA GLU A 22 -4.49 -7.21 0.05
C GLU A 22 -5.15 -6.85 -1.31
N PRO A 23 -4.83 -5.69 -1.92
CA PRO A 23 -5.57 -5.14 -3.07
C PRO A 23 -5.49 -6.00 -4.34
N THR A 24 -4.60 -6.99 -4.38
CA THR A 24 -4.38 -7.88 -5.54
C THR A 24 -4.67 -9.34 -5.25
N GLY A 25 -5.07 -9.73 -4.03
CA GLY A 25 -5.17 -11.14 -3.61
C GLY A 25 -6.16 -11.98 -4.42
N ASN A 26 -7.18 -11.35 -5.02
CA ASN A 26 -8.19 -12.01 -5.86
C ASN A 26 -8.05 -11.68 -7.36
N LEU A 27 -6.93 -11.10 -7.79
CA LEU A 27 -6.71 -10.71 -9.18
C LEU A 27 -5.75 -11.67 -9.87
N ASP A 28 -5.94 -11.85 -11.18
CA ASP A 28 -4.93 -12.53 -11.98
C ASP A 28 -3.63 -11.71 -12.01
N SER A 29 -2.52 -12.38 -12.32
CA SER A 29 -1.20 -11.76 -12.25
C SER A 29 -1.04 -10.50 -13.12
N LYS A 30 -1.75 -10.39 -14.26
CA LYS A 30 -1.67 -9.23 -15.14
C LYS A 30 -2.41 -8.06 -14.52
N THR A 31 -3.65 -8.27 -14.11
CA THR A 31 -4.47 -7.22 -13.49
C THR A 31 -3.85 -6.77 -12.16
N GLY A 32 -3.29 -7.69 -11.37
CA GLY A 32 -2.57 -7.35 -10.13
C GLY A 32 -1.37 -6.43 -10.37
N ARG A 33 -0.60 -6.65 -11.44
CA ARG A 33 0.51 -5.76 -11.83
C ARG A 33 0.04 -4.36 -12.20
N GLU A 34 -1.04 -4.25 -12.98
CA GLU A 34 -1.60 -2.96 -13.38
C GLU A 34 -2.05 -2.14 -12.16
N ILE A 35 -2.69 -2.79 -11.17
CA ILE A 35 -3.05 -2.14 -9.90
C ILE A 35 -1.81 -1.64 -9.16
N MET A 36 -0.76 -2.45 -9.05
CA MET A 36 0.48 -2.06 -8.40
C MET A 36 1.17 -0.87 -9.10
N ASP A 37 1.13 -0.83 -10.44
CA ASP A 37 1.68 0.27 -11.22
C ASP A 37 0.93 1.58 -10.98
N ILE A 38 -0.41 1.53 -10.88
CA ILE A 38 -1.23 2.69 -10.54
C ILE A 38 -0.90 3.21 -9.13
N LEU A 39 -0.77 2.31 -8.14
CA LEU A 39 -0.40 2.69 -6.78
C LEU A 39 0.99 3.35 -6.74
N LYS A 40 1.98 2.78 -7.42
CA LYS A 40 3.32 3.38 -7.54
C LYS A 40 3.27 4.75 -8.19
N LEU A 41 2.51 4.89 -9.28
CA LEU A 41 2.33 6.18 -9.95
C LEU A 41 1.71 7.21 -9.00
N ALA A 42 0.72 6.80 -8.19
CA ALA A 42 0.10 7.69 -7.21
C ALA A 42 1.10 8.16 -6.14
N ASN A 43 1.91 7.24 -5.62
CA ASN A 43 2.98 7.57 -4.67
C ASN A 43 4.03 8.51 -5.27
N GLN A 44 4.52 8.22 -6.47
CA GLN A 44 5.64 8.95 -7.07
C GLN A 44 5.21 10.32 -7.61
N LYS A 45 4.09 10.38 -8.33
CA LYS A 45 3.59 11.58 -9.02
C LYS A 45 2.83 12.53 -8.10
N TYR A 46 1.96 12.00 -7.24
CA TYR A 46 1.10 12.82 -6.37
C TYR A 46 1.58 12.88 -4.93
N LYS A 47 2.72 12.25 -4.61
CA LYS A 47 3.29 12.17 -3.25
C LYS A 47 2.30 11.61 -2.24
N GLN A 48 1.42 10.71 -2.70
CA GLN A 48 0.45 10.04 -1.86
C GLN A 48 1.15 8.97 -1.02
N THR A 49 0.88 8.94 0.28
CA THR A 49 1.39 7.87 1.13
C THR A 49 0.52 6.63 0.94
N ILE A 50 1.14 5.47 0.74
CA ILE A 50 0.45 4.21 0.54
C ILE A 50 0.91 3.23 1.60
N LEU A 51 -0.03 2.70 2.36
CA LEU A 51 0.17 1.59 3.29
C LEU A 51 -0.52 0.36 2.70
N LEU A 52 0.30 -0.62 2.33
CA LEU A 52 -0.12 -1.84 1.67
C LEU A 52 0.09 -3.03 2.61
N VAL A 53 -0.96 -3.81 2.84
CA VAL A 53 -0.88 -5.11 3.51
C VAL A 53 -0.92 -6.19 2.44
N THR A 54 -0.01 -7.15 2.51
CA THR A 54 0.04 -8.30 1.60
C THR A 54 0.81 -9.45 2.22
N HIS A 55 0.43 -10.67 1.89
CA HIS A 55 1.22 -11.87 2.13
C HIS A 55 2.09 -12.27 0.92
N ASP A 56 2.02 -11.54 -0.20
CA ASP A 56 2.84 -11.79 -1.38
C ASP A 56 4.19 -11.05 -1.28
N GLU A 57 5.26 -11.82 -1.08
CA GLU A 57 6.62 -11.31 -1.00
C GLU A 57 7.03 -10.52 -2.25
N LYS A 58 6.58 -10.92 -3.45
CA LYS A 58 6.92 -10.23 -4.70
C LYS A 58 6.34 -8.82 -4.75
N ILE A 59 5.21 -8.61 -4.10
CA ILE A 59 4.57 -7.29 -3.98
C ILE A 59 5.28 -6.49 -2.89
N ALA A 60 5.55 -7.09 -1.73
CA ALA A 60 6.24 -6.44 -0.62
C ALA A 60 7.62 -5.90 -1.05
N LEU A 61 8.39 -6.68 -1.81
CA LEU A 61 9.72 -6.30 -2.32
C LEU A 61 9.72 -5.07 -3.24
N GLN A 62 8.56 -4.63 -3.73
CA GLN A 62 8.44 -3.44 -4.56
C GLN A 62 8.24 -2.15 -3.72
N ALA A 63 8.03 -2.27 -2.42
CA ALA A 63 7.82 -1.15 -1.52
C ALA A 63 9.15 -0.50 -1.08
N SER A 64 9.11 0.79 -0.73
CA SER A 64 10.29 1.51 -0.19
C SER A 64 10.63 1.13 1.25
N ARG A 65 9.69 0.53 1.99
CA ARG A 65 9.87 0.02 3.35
C ARG A 65 8.94 -1.17 3.56
N ILE A 66 9.41 -2.18 4.28
CA ILE A 66 8.68 -3.38 4.61
C ILE A 66 8.67 -3.53 6.14
N ILE A 67 7.47 -3.65 6.71
CA ILE A 67 7.28 -3.95 8.13
C ILE A 67 6.64 -5.33 8.21
N THR A 68 7.37 -6.31 8.76
CA THR A 68 6.86 -7.66 8.96
C THR A 68 6.27 -7.79 10.35
N ILE A 69 5.04 -8.29 10.44
CA ILE A 69 4.32 -8.52 11.69
C ILE A 69 4.16 -10.02 11.92
N GLY A 70 4.46 -10.49 13.13
CA GLY A 70 4.23 -11.86 13.59
C GLY A 70 3.72 -11.84 15.02
N ASP A 71 2.69 -12.64 15.32
CA ASP A 71 2.05 -12.72 16.65
C ASP A 71 1.69 -11.35 17.26
N GLY A 72 1.21 -10.43 16.42
CA GLY A 72 0.82 -9.07 16.83
C GLY A 72 1.99 -8.12 17.14
N LYS A 73 3.24 -8.52 16.84
CA LYS A 73 4.44 -7.71 17.06
C LYS A 73 5.17 -7.46 15.75
N ILE A 74 5.87 -6.33 15.66
CA ILE A 74 6.81 -6.07 14.57
C ILE A 74 8.02 -6.98 14.79
N VAL A 75 8.27 -7.89 13.85
CA VAL A 75 9.41 -8.81 13.89
C VAL A 75 10.55 -8.33 12.98
N LYS A 76 10.24 -7.50 11.98
CA LYS A 76 11.23 -6.93 11.07
C LYS A 76 10.77 -5.57 10.54
N ASP A 77 11.73 -4.68 10.32
CA ASP A 77 11.51 -3.34 9.79
C ASP A 77 12.68 -2.97 8.86
N GLU A 78 12.41 -2.97 7.56
CA GLU A 78 13.43 -2.83 6.53
C GLU A 78 13.13 -1.65 5.62
N VAL A 79 14.09 -0.73 5.49
CA VAL A 79 14.04 0.31 4.47
C VAL A 79 14.73 -0.22 3.22
N MET A 80 13.97 -0.37 2.16
CA MET A 80 14.48 -0.84 0.87
C MET A 80 15.18 0.31 0.18
N LYS A 81 16.48 0.15 -0.10
CA LYS A 81 17.22 1.09 -0.93
C LYS A 81 16.88 0.81 -2.39
N SER A 82 16.13 1.72 -3.00
CA SER A 82 15.92 1.80 -4.45
C SER A 82 17.19 2.23 -5.17
#